data_AF-A0A075FHR0-F1
#
_entry.id   AF-A0A075FHR0-F1
#
_cell.length_a   1.000
_cell.length_b   1.000
_cell.length_c   1.000
_cell.angle_alpha   90.00
_cell.angle_beta   90.00
_cell.angle_gamma   90.00
#
_symmetry.space_group_name_H-M   'P 1'
#
loop_
_entity.id
_entity.type
_entity.pdbx_description
1 polymer ?
#
loop_
_entity_poly.entity_id
_entity_poly.type
_entity_poly.pdbx_seq_one_letter_code
_entity_poly.pdbx_strand_id
1 'polypeptide(L)' 'MLFFLTYDKSCGIDHMYILNEIKIYEKSLNPEFCQEVLEKIIFYNDSCTPVIEILDCG' A
#
# COMPACT_ATOMS: atom_id res chain seq x y z
N MET A 1 -13.58 -29.13 -1.88
CA MET A 1 -13.73 -27.67 -1.76
C MET A 1 -12.38 -27.06 -2.13
N LEU A 2 -12.27 -26.55 -3.35
CA LEU A 2 -11.02 -26.05 -3.93
C LEU A 2 -10.69 -24.65 -3.35
N PHE A 3 -9.45 -24.52 -2.84
CA PHE A 3 -8.62 -23.31 -2.82
C PHE A 3 -9.25 -21.98 -2.39
N PHE A 4 -9.60 -21.82 -1.11
CA PHE A 4 -9.90 -20.51 -0.50
C PHE A 4 -8.90 -20.10 0.59
N LEU A 5 -7.64 -20.53 0.50
CA LEU A 5 -6.57 -20.02 1.38
C LEU A 5 -5.43 -19.44 0.54
N THR A 6 -5.76 -18.70 -0.52
CA THR A 6 -4.79 -17.79 -1.11
C THR A 6 -4.71 -16.57 -0.21
N TYR A 7 -3.56 -16.45 0.43
CA TYR A 7 -2.99 -15.20 0.95
C TYR A 7 -3.59 -14.72 2.28
N ASP A 8 -3.11 -15.28 3.40
CA ASP A 8 -2.98 -14.51 4.63
C ASP A 8 -2.06 -13.32 4.33
N LYS A 9 -2.63 -12.20 3.85
CA LYS A 9 -1.91 -10.95 3.60
C LYS A 9 -1.40 -10.46 4.95
N SER A 10 -0.12 -10.68 5.21
CA SER A 10 0.48 -10.20 6.44
C SER A 10 0.58 -8.68 6.37
N CYS A 11 -0.13 -7.99 7.26
CA CYS A 11 -0.04 -6.54 7.42
C CYS A 11 1.41 -6.05 7.55
N GLY A 12 2.32 -6.86 8.09
CA GLY A 12 3.74 -6.50 8.17
C GLY A 12 4.44 -6.46 6.80
N ILE A 13 4.14 -7.41 5.92
CA ILE A 13 4.73 -7.47 4.57
C ILE A 13 4.16 -6.34 3.71
N ASP A 14 2.84 -6.13 3.75
CA ASP A 14 2.19 -5.07 3.00
C ASP A 14 2.68 -3.68 3.46
N HIS A 15 2.83 -3.48 4.77
CA HIS A 15 3.40 -2.25 5.32
C HIS A 15 4.80 -1.97 4.77
N MET A 16 5.68 -2.98 4.76
CA MET A 16 7.04 -2.83 4.21
C MET A 16 7.03 -2.55 2.70
N TYR A 17 6.14 -3.21 1.96
CA TYR A 17 6.02 -3.03 0.51
C TYR A 17 5.53 -1.62 0.16
N ILE A 18 4.46 -1.15 0.80
CA ILE A 18 3.89 0.19 0.59
C ILE A 18 4.94 1.26 0.93
N LEU A 19 5.67 1.13 2.05
CA LEU A 19 6.76 2.06 2.38
C LEU A 19 7.87 2.11 1.33
N ASN A 20 8.13 1.01 0.63
CA ASN A 20 9.09 1.00 -0.46
C ASN A 20 8.54 1.69 -1.72
N GLU A 21 7.26 1.48 -2.04
CA GLU A 21 6.61 2.18 -3.15
C GLU A 21 6.54 3.69 -2.93
N ILE A 22 6.26 4.15 -1.71
CA ILE A 22 6.34 5.57 -1.34
C ILE A 22 7.74 6.14 -1.67
N LYS A 23 8.82 5.43 -1.31
CA LYS A 23 10.20 5.86 -1.63
C LYS A 23 10.49 5.88 -3.13
N ILE A 24 9.85 5.01 -3.91
CA ILE A 24 9.97 5.01 -5.38
C ILE A 24 9.21 6.20 -5.96
N TYR A 25 8.02 6.49 -5.42
CA TYR A 25 7.23 7.66 -5.79
C TYR A 25 8.01 8.94 -5.50
N GLU A 26 8.57 9.12 -4.31
CA GLU A 26 9.36 10.31 -3.94
C GLU A 26 10.54 10.58 -4.89
N LYS A 27 11.06 9.55 -5.56
CA LYS A 27 12.14 9.67 -6.55
C LYS A 27 11.65 9.94 -7.96
N SER A 28 10.53 9.34 -8.34
CA SER A 28 9.99 9.48 -9.70
C SER A 28 9.09 10.70 -9.85
N LEU A 29 8.43 11.12 -8.76
CA LEU A 29 7.38 12.14 -8.69
C LEU A 29 6.28 11.94 -9.75
N ASN A 30 6.03 10.68 -10.12
CA ASN A 30 4.99 10.34 -11.10
C ASN A 30 3.60 10.45 -10.44
N PRO A 31 2.71 11.36 -10.90
CA PRO A 31 1.39 11.54 -10.32
C PRO A 31 0.47 10.31 -10.46
N GLU A 32 0.56 9.58 -11.58
CA GLU A 32 -0.22 8.36 -11.79
C GLU A 32 0.18 7.28 -10.78
N PHE A 33 1.49 7.12 -10.59
CA PHE A 33 2.01 6.19 -9.59
C PHE A 33 1.64 6.60 -8.15
N CYS A 34 1.55 7.91 -7.87
CA CYS A 34 1.07 8.38 -6.58
C CYS A 34 -0.33 7.86 -6.26
N GLN A 35 -1.26 7.99 -7.22
CA GLN A 35 -2.64 7.53 -7.05
C GLN A 35 -2.71 6.02 -6.80
N GLU A 36 -1.91 5.22 -7.51
CA GLU A 36 -1.81 3.78 -7.26
C GLU A 36 -1.33 3.46 -5.83
N VAL A 37 -0.34 4.21 -5.32
CA VAL A 37 0.18 4.02 -3.95
C VAL A 37 -0.84 4.49 -2.91
N LEU A 38 -1.55 5.59 -3.18
CA LEU A 38 -2.62 6.11 -2.32
C LEU A 38 -3.75 5.08 -2.14
N GLU A 39 -4.23 4.46 -3.22
CA GLU A 39 -5.28 3.43 -3.14
C GLU A 39 -4.84 2.24 -2.29
N LYS A 40 -3.58 1.81 -2.39
CA LYS A 40 -3.02 0.74 -1.56
C LYS A 40 -2.95 1.14 -0.09
N ILE A 41 -2.60 2.39 0.22
CA ILE A 41 -2.57 2.91 1.60
C ILE A 41 -3.98 2.89 2.20
N ILE A 42 -5.00 3.35 1.45
CA ILE A 42 -6.40 3.34 1.91
C ILE A 42 -6.82 1.90 2.23
N PHE A 43 -6.62 0.98 1.29
CA PHE A 43 -6.98 -0.43 1.48
C PHE A 43 -6.26 -1.07 2.68
N TYR A 44 -4.97 -0.77 2.86
CA TYR A 44 -4.20 -1.23 4.00
C TYR A 44 -4.74 -0.68 5.32
N ASN A 45 -5.00 0.64 5.39
CA ASN A 45 -5.47 1.31 6.60
C ASN A 45 -6.86 0.85 7.04
N ASP A 46 -7.70 0.39 6.12
CA ASP A 46 -9.01 -0.19 6.45
C ASP A 46 -8.92 -1.52 7.20
N SER A 47 -7.80 -2.25 7.07
CA SER A 47 -7.67 -3.63 7.54
C SER A 47 -6.49 -3.87 8.49
N CYS A 48 -5.52 -2.96 8.55
CA CYS A 48 -4.24 -3.16 9.21
C CYS A 48 -3.86 -2.01 10.16
N THR A 49 -2.97 -2.34 11.10
CA THR A 49 -2.28 -1.38 11.96
C THR A 49 -0.79 -1.69 12.01
N PRO A 50 0.10 -0.70 12.24
CA PRO A 50 -0.21 0.74 12.36
C PRO A 50 -0.63 1.34 11.01
N VAL A 51 -1.44 2.40 11.04
CA VAL A 51 -1.85 3.09 9.81
C VAL A 51 -0.66 3.81 9.16
N ILE A 52 -0.68 3.88 7.83
CA ILE A 52 0.27 4.64 7.02
C ILE A 52 -0.35 6.01 6.71
N GLU A 53 0.45 7.08 6.74
CA GLU A 53 0.00 8.42 6.39
C GLU A 53 -0.48 8.49 4.93
N ILE A 54 -1.59 9.18 4.72
CA ILE A 54 -2.21 9.33 3.39
C ILE A 54 -1.35 10.26 2.55
N LEU A 55 -1.04 9.85 1.32
CA LEU A 55 -0.30 10.68 0.36
C LEU A 55 -1.23 11.75 -0.24
N ASP A 56 -0.75 12.99 -0.29
CA ASP A 56 -1.36 14.07 -1.06
C ASP A 56 -0.84 14.02 -2.50
N CYS A 57 -1.63 13.41 -3.39
CA CYS A 57 -1.24 13.16 -4.77
C CYS A 57 -1.61 14.29 -5.74
N GLY A 58 -1.98 15.47 -5.23
CA GLY A 58 -2.33 16.66 -6.02
C GLY A 58 -3.81 16.81 -6.28
#